data_AF-A0A3A4VEA4-F1
#
_entry.id   AF-A0A3A4VEA4-F1
#
_cell.length_a   1.000
_cell.length_b   1.000
_cell.length_c   1.000
_cell.angle_alpha   90.00
_cell.angle_beta   90.00
_cell.angle_gamma   90.00
#
_symmetry.space_group_name_H-M   'P 1'
#
loop_
_entity.id
_entity.type
_entity.pdbx_description
1 polymer ?
#
loop_
_entity_poly.entity_id
_entity_poly.type
_entity_poly.pdbx_seq_one_letter_code
_entity_poly.pdbx_strand_id
1 'polypeptide(L)'
;MQVLFFELKVIASAFFIVLPTGFLISYFFLPERLRKYFYLLSPIFGLATISIVFQFADFFGITPGRLIIPYSIFAFISFILLIIKEDDFPRVKHCCVYLLAIVLLLIALLPMIKAGYVSVYGNCIDAHTASTLGDYLTYHNSASKVPFVNTRPNYFLLNNALVGKVRLGPMFFLAGLNGILNSNSLKTFQATSLFFYMLAIAGVYAFSSIALNFSSRVSTLAALFFGLNVLIVHGNYNGFISHLMALPFVSLGIIFGLFLLKDYSIKAAICFAIIVASLLTIYPESILYAVSIPLIWIAIKLIRERKSAYREILMTLFIVFLVIGVTSFPSIIRVAEFVKYKKSIGEFNTPQARAIAGDIRYFTPQTEALGIGVHTHGMTASNYSPVQNAIIWLSFSIAILFIVGFLIYSKGYILLTGFILYIGLAYYIFSLTFPYGYYKHIALSVYLFSAGLAGALHYFYYKKNTRIITLAAGILIFLSIAASYSLFLSNKYLLEEDKLFTPDKNIIELSHIAKVIPTNSSLFVLQEDEPKLSWVFYMLTDFRKVTVADSTRQLRLEKKSFIFLIRKDMVAKKYLQYFRRTGKVLWQNKGYLLVSKLKN
;
A
#
# COMPACT_ATOMS: atom_id res chain seq x y z
N MET A 1 11.00 -1.68 -22.67
CA MET A 1 9.83 -1.07 -23.37
C MET A 1 8.53 -1.85 -23.11
N GLN A 2 8.47 -3.18 -23.32
CA GLN A 2 7.25 -3.98 -23.05
C GLN A 2 6.74 -3.90 -21.59
N VAL A 3 7.66 -3.95 -20.60
CA VAL A 3 7.32 -3.78 -19.17
C VAL A 3 6.58 -2.46 -18.95
N LEU A 4 7.17 -1.35 -19.39
CA LEU A 4 6.58 -0.01 -19.23
C LEU A 4 5.19 0.09 -19.86
N PHE A 5 4.99 -0.44 -21.08
CA PHE A 5 3.67 -0.43 -21.71
C PHE A 5 2.62 -1.20 -20.92
N PHE A 6 2.98 -2.35 -20.35
CA PHE A 6 2.06 -3.13 -19.53
C PHE A 6 1.70 -2.38 -18.23
N GLU A 7 2.68 -1.84 -17.51
CA GLU A 7 2.45 -1.07 -16.28
C GLU A 7 1.54 0.14 -16.54
N LEU A 8 1.81 0.90 -17.60
CA LEU A 8 0.99 2.05 -18.00
C LEU A 8 -0.43 1.62 -18.40
N LYS A 9 -0.59 0.47 -19.04
CA LYS A 9 -1.92 -0.09 -19.36
C LYS A 9 -2.71 -0.36 -18.07
N VAL A 10 -2.10 -1.00 -17.06
CA VAL A 10 -2.77 -1.27 -15.78
C VAL A 10 -3.18 0.02 -15.09
N ILE A 11 -2.28 1.01 -15.00
CA ILE A 11 -2.55 2.32 -14.37
C ILE A 11 -3.66 3.07 -15.12
N ALA A 12 -3.64 3.06 -16.45
CA ALA A 12 -4.67 3.67 -17.27
C ALA A 12 -6.04 3.00 -17.06
N SER A 13 -6.09 1.66 -17.00
CA SER A 13 -7.30 0.91 -16.68
C SER A 13 -7.82 1.24 -15.28
N ALA A 14 -6.93 1.36 -14.28
CA ALA A 14 -7.31 1.79 -12.93
C ALA A 14 -7.97 3.17 -12.94
N PHE A 15 -7.37 4.15 -13.64
CA PHE A 15 -7.96 5.48 -13.80
C PHE A 15 -9.31 5.46 -14.51
N PHE A 16 -9.43 4.68 -15.59
CA PHE A 16 -10.65 4.61 -16.39
C PHE A 16 -11.86 4.10 -15.58
N ILE A 17 -11.62 3.26 -14.57
CA ILE A 17 -12.67 2.78 -13.68
C ILE A 17 -12.91 3.80 -12.56
N VAL A 18 -11.84 4.26 -11.93
CA VAL A 18 -11.90 5.02 -10.69
C VAL A 18 -12.39 6.45 -10.91
N LEU A 19 -11.93 7.14 -11.96
CA LEU A 19 -12.31 8.53 -12.22
C LEU A 19 -13.83 8.66 -12.52
N PRO A 20 -14.43 7.91 -13.45
CA PRO A 20 -15.85 8.05 -13.74
C PRO A 20 -16.76 7.59 -12.62
N THR A 21 -16.38 6.57 -11.84
CA THR A 21 -17.20 6.23 -10.66
C THR A 21 -17.14 7.34 -9.62
N GLY A 22 -15.94 7.86 -9.36
CA GLY A 22 -15.75 8.95 -8.41
C GLY A 22 -16.40 10.26 -8.82
N PHE A 23 -16.58 10.46 -10.12
CA PHE A 23 -17.28 11.60 -10.70
C PHE A 23 -18.69 11.74 -10.14
N LEU A 24 -19.51 10.67 -10.16
CA LEU A 24 -20.91 10.75 -9.72
C LEU A 24 -21.01 11.09 -8.22
N ILE A 25 -20.18 10.44 -7.39
CA ILE A 25 -20.13 10.73 -5.95
C ILE A 25 -19.73 12.19 -5.72
N SER A 26 -18.70 12.66 -6.43
CA SER A 26 -18.25 14.04 -6.32
C SER A 26 -19.32 15.02 -6.81
N TYR A 27 -20.06 14.69 -7.87
CA TYR A 27 -21.06 15.58 -8.46
C TYR A 27 -22.19 15.88 -7.49
N PHE A 28 -22.73 14.83 -6.86
CA PHE A 28 -23.85 14.96 -5.94
C PHE A 28 -23.44 15.41 -4.54
N PHE A 29 -22.31 14.91 -4.02
CA PHE A 29 -21.98 15.04 -2.60
C PHE A 29 -20.80 15.97 -2.31
N LEU A 30 -20.00 16.40 -3.29
CA LEU A 30 -18.89 17.31 -2.99
C LEU A 30 -19.43 18.69 -2.56
N PRO A 31 -19.02 19.22 -1.39
CA PRO A 31 -19.41 20.57 -0.96
C PRO A 31 -19.01 21.63 -2.00
N GLU A 32 -19.84 22.65 -2.19
CA GLU A 32 -19.66 23.69 -3.22
C GLU A 32 -18.27 24.35 -3.15
N ARG A 33 -17.81 24.66 -1.93
CA ARG A 33 -16.48 25.23 -1.68
C ARG A 33 -15.32 24.37 -2.16
N LEU A 34 -15.55 23.06 -2.29
CA LEU A 34 -14.56 22.07 -2.74
C LEU A 34 -14.70 21.73 -4.22
N ARG A 35 -15.73 22.23 -4.93
CA ARG A 35 -15.93 21.94 -6.36
C ARG A 35 -14.72 22.29 -7.23
N LYS A 36 -13.96 23.34 -6.89
CA LYS A 36 -12.72 23.67 -7.62
C LYS A 36 -11.65 22.56 -7.61
N TYR A 37 -11.75 21.59 -6.69
CA TYR A 37 -10.89 20.41 -6.59
C TYR A 37 -11.56 19.14 -7.12
N PHE A 38 -12.67 19.25 -7.84
CA PHE A 38 -13.50 18.13 -8.28
C PHE A 38 -12.68 17.00 -8.93
N TYR A 39 -11.98 17.27 -10.03
CA TYR A 39 -11.17 16.28 -10.74
C TYR A 39 -10.02 15.68 -9.90
N LEU A 40 -9.55 16.41 -8.88
CA LEU A 40 -8.51 15.92 -7.97
C LEU A 40 -9.07 14.90 -6.97
N LEU A 41 -10.28 15.16 -6.46
CA LEU A 41 -10.90 14.34 -5.41
C LEU A 41 -11.69 13.17 -5.99
N SER A 42 -12.22 13.30 -7.21
CA SER A 42 -13.04 12.26 -7.83
C SER A 42 -12.36 10.90 -7.87
N PRO A 43 -11.10 10.75 -8.33
CA PRO A 43 -10.47 9.42 -8.31
C PRO A 43 -10.39 8.80 -6.91
N ILE A 44 -10.16 9.59 -5.85
CA ILE A 44 -10.11 9.03 -4.51
C ILE A 44 -11.49 8.56 -4.06
N PHE A 45 -12.56 9.31 -4.39
CA PHE A 45 -13.94 8.87 -4.14
C PHE A 45 -14.32 7.62 -4.93
N GLY A 46 -13.91 7.51 -6.19
CA GLY A 46 -14.18 6.31 -6.97
C GLY A 46 -13.54 5.08 -6.36
N LEU A 47 -12.30 5.21 -5.88
CA LEU A 47 -11.60 4.13 -5.19
C LEU A 47 -12.30 3.72 -3.88
N ALA A 48 -12.80 4.71 -3.12
CA ALA A 48 -13.63 4.48 -1.94
C ALA A 48 -14.88 3.67 -2.29
N THR A 49 -15.62 4.10 -3.31
CA THR A 49 -16.84 3.42 -3.76
C THR A 49 -16.59 2.00 -4.23
N ILE A 50 -15.52 1.75 -5.00
CA ILE A 50 -15.14 0.39 -5.41
C ILE A 50 -14.94 -0.49 -4.17
N SER A 51 -14.16 0.00 -3.21
CA SER A 51 -13.83 -0.74 -2.00
C SER A 51 -15.08 -1.14 -1.22
N ILE A 52 -16.00 -0.19 -1.03
CA ILE A 52 -17.27 -0.39 -0.33
C ILE A 52 -18.18 -1.36 -1.09
N VAL A 53 -18.41 -1.12 -2.38
CA VAL A 53 -19.36 -1.90 -3.19
C VAL A 53 -18.88 -3.34 -3.34
N PHE A 54 -17.58 -3.54 -3.60
CA PHE A 54 -17.04 -4.90 -3.80
C PHE A 54 -17.06 -5.68 -2.49
N GLN A 55 -16.75 -5.03 -1.38
CA GLN A 55 -16.88 -5.62 -0.05
C GLN A 55 -18.32 -6.00 0.28
N PHE A 56 -19.29 -5.14 -0.06
CA PHE A 56 -20.70 -5.42 0.16
C PHE A 56 -21.14 -6.63 -0.66
N ALA A 57 -20.87 -6.62 -1.96
CA ALA A 57 -21.22 -7.71 -2.85
C ALA A 57 -20.54 -9.04 -2.46
N ASP A 58 -19.27 -9.01 -2.06
CA ASP A 58 -18.54 -10.15 -1.53
C ASP A 58 -19.20 -10.74 -0.28
N PHE A 59 -19.69 -9.88 0.62
CA PHE A 59 -20.43 -10.30 1.82
C PHE A 59 -21.72 -11.06 1.46
N PHE A 60 -22.38 -10.67 0.37
CA PHE A 60 -23.55 -11.38 -0.17
C PHE A 60 -23.20 -12.53 -1.13
N GLY A 61 -21.93 -12.96 -1.16
CA GLY A 61 -21.49 -14.11 -1.94
C GLY A 61 -21.26 -13.83 -3.43
N ILE A 62 -21.29 -12.58 -3.87
CA ILE A 62 -20.96 -12.23 -5.25
C ILE A 62 -19.45 -12.11 -5.40
N THR A 63 -18.88 -12.85 -6.36
CA THR A 63 -17.46 -12.78 -6.69
C THR A 63 -17.06 -11.37 -7.14
N PRO A 64 -16.10 -10.70 -6.47
CA PRO A 64 -15.64 -9.36 -6.83
C PRO A 64 -15.21 -9.21 -8.29
N GLY A 65 -14.49 -10.21 -8.84
CA GLY A 65 -14.10 -10.22 -10.25
C GLY A 65 -15.27 -10.16 -11.24
N ARG A 66 -16.47 -10.65 -10.86
CA ARG A 66 -17.68 -10.57 -11.72
C ARG A 66 -18.34 -9.20 -11.70
N LEU A 67 -18.14 -8.43 -10.64
CA LEU A 67 -18.70 -7.07 -10.52
C LEU A 67 -18.05 -6.10 -11.49
N ILE A 68 -16.89 -6.45 -12.05
CA ILE A 68 -16.14 -5.52 -12.87
C ILE A 68 -16.85 -5.16 -14.17
N ILE A 69 -17.66 -6.06 -14.74
CA ILE A 69 -18.46 -5.79 -15.94
C ILE A 69 -19.54 -4.73 -15.66
N PRO A 70 -20.48 -4.94 -14.70
CA PRO A 70 -21.47 -3.91 -14.39
C PRO A 70 -20.81 -2.62 -13.91
N TYR A 71 -19.68 -2.70 -13.21
CA TYR A 71 -18.94 -1.52 -12.78
C TYR A 71 -18.28 -0.76 -13.94
N SER A 72 -17.78 -1.46 -14.97
CA SER A 72 -17.22 -0.85 -16.17
C SER A 72 -18.31 -0.19 -17.01
N ILE A 73 -19.50 -0.80 -17.11
CA ILE A 73 -20.67 -0.20 -17.75
C ILE A 73 -21.08 1.06 -17.00
N PHE A 74 -21.16 1.00 -15.66
CA PHE A 74 -21.45 2.16 -14.83
C PHE A 74 -20.40 3.27 -14.98
N ALA A 75 -19.11 2.93 -15.00
CA ALA A 75 -18.03 3.87 -15.25
C ALA A 75 -18.15 4.51 -16.64
N PHE A 76 -18.47 3.71 -17.67
CA PHE A 76 -18.69 4.23 -19.03
C PHE A 76 -19.88 5.20 -19.09
N ILE A 77 -21.03 4.85 -18.51
CA ILE A 77 -22.19 5.76 -18.43
C ILE A 77 -21.82 7.05 -17.68
N SER A 78 -21.12 6.94 -16.56
CA SER A 78 -20.65 8.09 -15.77
C SER A 78 -19.69 8.97 -16.56
N PHE A 79 -18.85 8.37 -17.41
CA PHE A 79 -17.95 9.09 -18.30
C PHE A 79 -18.70 9.85 -19.40
N ILE A 80 -19.72 9.24 -20.00
CA ILE A 80 -20.61 9.92 -20.96
C ILE A 80 -21.31 11.10 -20.28
N LEU A 81 -21.82 10.91 -19.06
CA LEU A 81 -22.44 12.00 -18.29
C LEU A 81 -21.45 13.13 -17.99
N LEU A 82 -20.19 12.80 -17.67
CA LEU A 82 -19.12 13.79 -17.47
C LEU A 82 -18.90 14.64 -18.74
N ILE A 83 -18.90 14.03 -19.92
CA ILE A 83 -18.76 14.75 -21.19
C ILE A 83 -19.98 15.63 -21.46
N ILE A 84 -21.19 15.11 -21.28
CA ILE A 84 -22.44 15.86 -21.55
C ILE A 84 -22.58 17.06 -20.61
N LYS A 85 -22.09 16.94 -19.38
CA LYS A 85 -22.20 17.98 -18.34
C LYS A 85 -20.96 18.84 -18.20
N GLU A 86 -20.03 18.83 -19.17
CA GLU A 86 -18.72 19.51 -19.04
C GLU A 86 -18.83 20.97 -18.57
N ASP A 87 -19.81 21.72 -19.06
CA ASP A 87 -20.03 23.13 -18.73
C ASP A 87 -20.37 23.38 -17.25
N ASP A 88 -20.88 22.37 -16.53
CA ASP A 88 -21.19 22.47 -15.09
C ASP A 88 -19.92 22.39 -14.22
N PHE A 89 -18.74 22.14 -14.82
CA PHE A 89 -17.52 21.83 -14.09
C PHE A 89 -16.45 22.94 -14.13
N PRO A 90 -15.72 23.13 -13.01
CA PRO A 90 -14.63 24.09 -12.99
C PRO A 90 -13.46 23.59 -13.84
N ARG A 91 -12.88 24.48 -14.65
CA ARG A 91 -11.66 24.23 -15.43
C ARG A 91 -10.58 23.55 -14.58
N VAL A 92 -9.81 22.65 -15.20
CA VAL A 92 -8.82 21.82 -14.51
C VAL A 92 -7.61 22.66 -14.06
N LYS A 93 -7.73 23.28 -12.88
CA LYS A 93 -6.68 24.15 -12.31
C LYS A 93 -5.54 23.39 -11.62
N HIS A 94 -5.67 22.08 -11.46
CA HIS A 94 -4.78 21.26 -10.65
C HIS A 94 -4.12 20.11 -11.43
N CYS A 95 -4.12 20.13 -12.77
CA CYS A 95 -3.45 19.11 -13.60
C CYS A 95 -1.97 18.93 -13.25
N CYS A 96 -1.29 19.99 -12.80
CA CYS A 96 0.13 19.95 -12.46
C CYS A 96 0.48 18.88 -11.42
N VAL A 97 -0.42 18.56 -10.48
CA VAL A 97 -0.15 17.53 -9.48
C VAL A 97 -0.19 16.13 -10.08
N TYR A 98 -1.06 15.87 -11.05
CA TYR A 98 -1.08 14.59 -11.76
C TYR A 98 0.14 14.44 -12.67
N LEU A 99 0.58 15.52 -13.33
CA LEU A 99 1.83 15.52 -14.08
C LEU A 99 3.03 15.23 -13.15
N LEU A 100 3.09 15.87 -11.98
CA LEU A 100 4.10 15.58 -10.96
C LEU A 100 4.03 14.11 -10.52
N ALA A 101 2.84 13.61 -10.21
CA ALA A 101 2.66 12.24 -9.75
C ALA A 101 3.04 11.21 -10.84
N ILE A 102 2.81 11.51 -12.11
CA ILE A 102 3.30 10.71 -13.26
C ILE A 102 4.83 10.70 -13.31
N VAL A 103 5.49 11.85 -13.17
CA VAL A 103 6.96 11.92 -13.15
C VAL A 103 7.53 11.08 -12.01
N LEU A 104 6.96 11.21 -10.80
CA LEU A 104 7.39 10.43 -9.64
C LEU A 104 7.10 8.94 -9.78
N LEU A 105 6.00 8.58 -10.45
CA LEU A 105 5.67 7.20 -10.80
C LEU A 105 6.70 6.61 -11.78
N LEU A 106 7.14 7.38 -12.78
CA LEU A 106 8.19 6.93 -13.71
C LEU A 106 9.51 6.68 -12.97
N ILE A 107 9.85 7.50 -11.97
CA ILE A 107 11.01 7.27 -11.09
C ILE A 107 10.82 5.97 -10.29
N ALA A 108 9.63 5.76 -9.71
CA ALA A 108 9.32 4.55 -8.95
C ALA A 108 9.24 3.28 -9.82
N LEU A 109 9.08 3.40 -11.14
CA LEU A 109 9.13 2.28 -12.09
C LEU A 109 10.54 1.88 -12.51
N LEU A 110 11.56 2.73 -12.29
CA LEU A 110 12.93 2.49 -12.77
C LEU A 110 13.49 1.10 -12.39
N PRO A 111 13.28 0.57 -11.17
CA PRO A 111 13.79 -0.76 -10.81
C PRO A 111 13.20 -1.86 -11.67
N MET A 112 11.90 -1.79 -11.96
CA MET A 112 11.20 -2.76 -12.80
C MET A 112 11.66 -2.69 -14.25
N ILE A 113 11.86 -1.46 -14.75
CA ILE A 113 12.36 -1.23 -16.11
C ILE A 113 13.77 -1.82 -16.24
N LYS A 114 14.63 -1.62 -15.23
CA LYS A 114 16.01 -2.14 -15.20
C LYS A 114 16.04 -3.67 -15.08
N ALA A 115 15.17 -4.26 -14.28
CA ALA A 115 15.05 -5.72 -14.14
C ALA A 115 14.54 -6.38 -15.44
N GLY A 116 13.74 -5.66 -16.24
CA GLY A 116 13.37 -6.07 -17.59
C GLY A 116 12.20 -7.07 -17.67
N TYR A 117 11.48 -7.31 -16.57
CA TYR A 117 10.29 -8.15 -16.53
C TYR A 117 9.20 -7.56 -15.61
N VAL A 118 7.93 -7.83 -15.96
CA VAL A 118 6.75 -7.45 -15.16
C VAL A 118 6.58 -8.47 -14.03
N SER A 119 6.60 -8.00 -12.79
CA SER A 119 6.41 -8.83 -11.61
C SER A 119 6.11 -7.98 -10.38
N VAL A 120 5.85 -8.65 -9.27
CA VAL A 120 5.87 -8.05 -7.93
C VAL A 120 7.32 -7.82 -7.54
N TYR A 121 7.66 -6.64 -7.03
CA TYR A 121 8.96 -6.35 -6.44
C TYR A 121 8.79 -6.19 -4.92
N GLY A 122 9.78 -6.66 -4.17
CA GLY A 122 9.83 -6.49 -2.72
C GLY A 122 10.47 -7.59 -1.90
N ASN A 123 10.50 -7.34 -0.60
CA ASN A 123 11.11 -8.19 0.41
C ASN A 123 10.11 -8.65 1.49
N CYS A 124 8.81 -8.63 1.22
CA CYS A 124 7.79 -8.93 2.21
C CYS A 124 6.75 -9.92 1.71
N ILE A 125 6.32 -10.82 2.60
CA ILE A 125 5.25 -11.80 2.37
C ILE A 125 3.87 -11.17 2.12
N ASP A 126 3.68 -9.90 2.49
CA ASP A 126 2.43 -9.16 2.28
C ASP A 126 2.06 -9.10 0.79
N ALA A 127 3.05 -8.95 -0.10
CA ALA A 127 2.84 -8.88 -1.53
C ALA A 127 2.38 -10.23 -2.13
N HIS A 128 2.96 -11.33 -1.64
CA HIS A 128 2.55 -12.69 -2.00
C HIS A 128 1.13 -12.99 -1.52
N THR A 129 0.82 -12.63 -0.28
CA THR A 129 -0.51 -12.81 0.32
C THR A 129 -1.57 -12.03 -0.43
N ALA A 130 -1.30 -10.75 -0.73
CA ALA A 130 -2.16 -9.89 -1.51
C ALA A 130 -2.40 -10.42 -2.93
N SER A 131 -1.34 -10.91 -3.58
CA SER A 131 -1.45 -11.45 -4.94
C SER A 131 -2.27 -12.74 -4.99
N THR A 132 -2.02 -13.65 -4.04
CA THR A 132 -2.78 -14.90 -3.92
C THR A 132 -4.26 -14.62 -3.65
N LEU A 133 -4.57 -13.66 -2.76
CA LEU A 133 -5.93 -13.25 -2.49
C LEU A 133 -6.60 -12.56 -3.69
N GLY A 134 -5.89 -11.69 -4.40
CA GLY A 134 -6.40 -11.01 -5.59
C GLY A 134 -6.81 -12.00 -6.68
N ASP A 135 -5.98 -13.01 -6.93
CA ASP A 135 -6.30 -14.07 -7.90
C ASP A 135 -7.47 -14.93 -7.43
N TYR A 136 -7.51 -15.30 -6.15
CA TYR A 136 -8.63 -16.04 -5.58
C TYR A 136 -9.94 -15.28 -5.71
N LEU A 137 -9.97 -14.00 -5.32
CA LEU A 137 -11.16 -13.14 -5.35
C LEU A 137 -11.60 -12.74 -6.78
N THR A 138 -10.77 -13.01 -7.78
CA THR A 138 -11.15 -12.87 -9.19
C THR A 138 -12.23 -13.90 -9.56
N TYR A 139 -12.15 -15.10 -8.99
CA TYR A 139 -13.03 -16.23 -9.33
C TYR A 139 -13.95 -16.67 -8.20
N HIS A 140 -13.60 -16.36 -6.96
CA HIS A 140 -14.31 -16.77 -5.75
C HIS A 140 -14.70 -15.55 -4.90
N ASN A 141 -15.64 -15.75 -3.97
CA ASN A 141 -15.90 -14.79 -2.91
C ASN A 141 -15.16 -15.21 -1.62
N SER A 142 -15.01 -14.32 -0.66
CA SER A 142 -14.31 -14.56 0.60
C SER A 142 -14.99 -15.58 1.52
N ALA A 143 -16.28 -15.85 1.32
CA ALA A 143 -17.03 -16.87 2.06
C ALA A 143 -16.91 -18.26 1.43
N SER A 144 -16.36 -18.37 0.22
CA SER A 144 -16.19 -19.63 -0.49
C SER A 144 -15.20 -20.52 0.26
N LYS A 145 -15.54 -21.81 0.38
CA LYS A 145 -14.66 -22.78 1.03
C LYS A 145 -13.34 -22.86 0.27
N VAL A 146 -12.25 -22.46 0.92
CA VAL A 146 -10.90 -22.80 0.44
C VAL A 146 -10.76 -24.31 0.60
N PRO A 147 -10.45 -25.07 -0.47
CA PRO A 147 -10.19 -26.49 -0.32
C PRO A 147 -8.97 -26.66 0.60
N PHE A 148 -9.19 -27.12 1.83
CA PHE A 148 -8.09 -27.34 2.78
C PHE A 148 -7.37 -28.61 2.36
N VAL A 149 -6.35 -28.46 1.52
CA VAL A 149 -5.49 -29.56 1.10
C VAL A 149 -4.12 -29.32 1.71
N ASN A 150 -3.74 -30.15 2.70
CA ASN A 150 -2.43 -30.14 3.37
C ASN A 150 -1.22 -30.22 2.39
N THR A 151 -1.47 -30.45 1.11
CA THR A 151 -0.48 -30.57 0.05
C THR A 151 -0.37 -29.33 -0.84
N ARG A 152 -1.07 -28.22 -0.51
CA ARG A 152 -1.02 -26.93 -1.22
C ARG A 152 -0.70 -25.79 -0.26
N PRO A 153 0.59 -25.45 -0.08
CA PRO A 153 1.04 -24.43 0.89
C PRO A 153 0.37 -23.06 0.72
N ASN A 154 0.02 -22.65 -0.50
CA ASN A 154 -0.70 -21.40 -0.74
C ASN A 154 -2.12 -21.37 -0.18
N TYR A 155 -2.78 -22.53 -0.07
CA TYR A 155 -4.12 -22.60 0.49
C TYR A 155 -4.10 -22.43 2.01
N PHE A 156 -3.00 -22.77 2.68
CA PHE A 156 -2.81 -22.41 4.08
C PHE A 156 -2.70 -20.90 4.27
N LEU A 157 -1.86 -20.22 3.47
CA LEU A 157 -1.74 -18.75 3.50
C LEU A 157 -3.05 -18.06 3.14
N LEU A 158 -3.74 -18.54 2.10
CA LEU A 158 -5.05 -18.05 1.68
C LEU A 158 -6.09 -18.23 2.79
N ASN A 159 -6.16 -19.42 3.39
CA ASN A 159 -7.08 -19.70 4.49
C ASN A 159 -6.78 -18.80 5.69
N ASN A 160 -5.53 -18.64 6.09
CA ASN A 160 -5.16 -17.75 7.19
C ASN A 160 -5.50 -16.28 6.88
N ALA A 161 -5.29 -15.84 5.65
CA ALA A 161 -5.59 -14.47 5.24
C ALA A 161 -7.11 -14.21 5.14
N LEU A 162 -7.89 -15.21 4.73
CA LEU A 162 -9.37 -15.17 4.72
C LEU A 162 -9.99 -15.41 6.10
N VAL A 163 -9.29 -16.05 7.04
CA VAL A 163 -9.73 -16.21 8.43
C VAL A 163 -9.38 -14.98 9.26
N GLY A 164 -8.24 -14.33 9.01
CA GLY A 164 -7.78 -13.08 9.66
C GLY A 164 -8.40 -11.78 9.11
N LYS A 165 -9.63 -11.85 8.58
CA LYS A 165 -10.37 -10.84 7.78
C LYS A 165 -10.31 -9.39 8.27
N VAL A 166 -9.56 -8.51 7.60
CA VAL A 166 -9.78 -7.05 7.78
C VAL A 166 -9.47 -6.21 6.55
N ARG A 167 -8.40 -6.52 5.82
CA ARG A 167 -7.79 -5.60 4.85
C ARG A 167 -8.01 -6.05 3.40
N LEU A 168 -9.24 -6.39 3.04
CA LEU A 168 -9.56 -6.98 1.73
C LEU A 168 -9.80 -5.93 0.63
N GLY A 169 -9.99 -4.66 0.98
CA GLY A 169 -10.22 -3.57 0.02
C GLY A 169 -9.25 -3.54 -1.17
N PRO A 170 -7.92 -3.55 -0.96
CA PRO A 170 -6.96 -3.56 -2.06
C PRO A 170 -7.04 -4.83 -2.92
N MET A 171 -7.34 -5.97 -2.31
CA MET A 171 -7.43 -7.26 -3.01
C MET A 171 -8.69 -7.34 -3.86
N PHE A 172 -9.79 -6.71 -3.43
CA PHE A 172 -10.97 -6.54 -4.28
C PHE A 172 -10.68 -5.68 -5.51
N PHE A 173 -9.96 -4.58 -5.33
CA PHE A 173 -9.55 -3.73 -6.43
C PHE A 173 -8.63 -4.49 -7.41
N LEU A 174 -7.65 -5.22 -6.87
CA LEU A 174 -6.73 -6.06 -7.64
C LEU A 174 -7.47 -7.16 -8.42
N ALA A 175 -8.42 -7.84 -7.79
CA ALA A 175 -9.27 -8.86 -8.42
C ALA A 175 -10.11 -8.28 -9.58
N GLY A 176 -10.65 -7.07 -9.40
CA GLY A 176 -11.33 -6.35 -10.48
C GLY A 176 -10.41 -6.07 -11.66
N LEU A 177 -9.22 -5.51 -11.41
CA LEU A 177 -8.24 -5.22 -12.45
C LEU A 177 -7.78 -6.49 -13.20
N ASN A 178 -7.55 -7.59 -12.48
CA ASN A 178 -7.22 -8.88 -13.08
C ASN A 178 -8.32 -9.36 -14.02
N GLY A 179 -9.58 -9.22 -13.61
CA GLY A 179 -10.74 -9.54 -14.45
C GLY A 179 -10.79 -8.72 -15.75
N ILE A 180 -10.58 -7.41 -15.69
CA ILE A 180 -10.56 -6.54 -16.89
C ILE A 180 -9.40 -6.88 -17.82
N LEU A 181 -8.22 -7.06 -17.25
CA LEU A 181 -6.99 -7.23 -18.03
C LEU A 181 -6.78 -8.67 -18.49
N ASN A 182 -7.65 -9.59 -18.06
CA ASN A 182 -7.46 -11.03 -18.20
C ASN A 182 -6.03 -11.45 -17.80
N SER A 183 -5.61 -10.97 -16.62
CA SER A 183 -4.25 -11.11 -16.10
C SER A 183 -4.30 -11.65 -14.67
N ASN A 184 -3.13 -11.98 -14.12
CA ASN A 184 -2.97 -12.36 -12.72
C ASN A 184 -2.33 -11.24 -11.90
N SER A 185 -2.45 -11.39 -10.58
CA SER A 185 -1.97 -10.44 -9.59
C SER A 185 -0.46 -10.27 -9.62
N LEU A 186 0.30 -11.31 -9.95
CA LEU A 186 1.77 -11.20 -10.13
C LEU A 186 2.14 -10.05 -11.08
N LYS A 187 1.36 -9.86 -12.15
CA LYS A 187 1.63 -8.82 -13.13
C LYS A 187 1.01 -7.47 -12.77
N THR A 188 -0.18 -7.46 -12.19
CA THR A 188 -0.95 -6.23 -11.95
C THR A 188 -0.65 -5.58 -10.61
N PHE A 189 -0.09 -6.31 -9.64
CA PHE A 189 0.11 -5.85 -8.26
C PHE A 189 0.96 -4.59 -8.17
N GLN A 190 2.11 -4.56 -8.83
CA GLN A 190 3.06 -3.46 -8.69
C GLN A 190 2.52 -2.17 -9.30
N ALA A 191 1.96 -2.22 -10.51
CA ALA A 191 1.25 -1.09 -11.11
C ALA A 191 0.07 -0.60 -10.25
N THR A 192 -0.68 -1.52 -9.63
CA THR A 192 -1.79 -1.17 -8.75
C THR A 192 -1.31 -0.44 -7.50
N SER A 193 -0.21 -0.91 -6.90
CA SER A 193 0.45 -0.26 -5.77
C SER A 193 0.95 1.15 -6.15
N LEU A 194 1.56 1.30 -7.33
CA LEU A 194 1.99 2.60 -7.86
C LEU A 194 0.82 3.55 -8.14
N PHE A 195 -0.32 3.03 -8.60
CA PHE A 195 -1.54 3.81 -8.75
C PHE A 195 -2.02 4.39 -7.40
N PHE A 196 -2.00 3.59 -6.33
CA PHE A 196 -2.34 4.09 -4.99
C PHE A 196 -1.35 5.12 -4.46
N TYR A 197 -0.06 4.91 -4.70
CA TYR A 197 0.99 5.88 -4.38
C TYR A 197 0.77 7.23 -5.09
N MET A 198 0.42 7.21 -6.38
CA MET A 198 0.08 8.42 -7.14
C MET A 198 -1.17 9.12 -6.59
N LEU A 199 -2.21 8.37 -6.18
CA LEU A 199 -3.36 8.96 -5.50
C LEU A 199 -3.01 9.53 -4.12
N ALA A 200 -2.06 8.92 -3.39
CA ALA A 200 -1.57 9.45 -2.13
C ALA A 200 -0.91 10.83 -2.32
N ILE A 201 -0.07 11.00 -3.36
CA ILE A 201 0.52 12.30 -3.73
C ILE A 201 -0.56 13.35 -3.98
N ALA A 202 -1.60 12.99 -4.75
CA ALA A 202 -2.77 13.85 -4.98
C ALA A 202 -3.52 14.19 -3.67
N GLY A 203 -3.65 13.23 -2.77
CA GLY A 203 -4.22 13.40 -1.43
C GLY A 203 -3.44 14.39 -0.57
N VAL A 204 -2.10 14.34 -0.58
CA VAL A 204 -1.24 15.29 0.16
C VAL A 204 -1.33 16.69 -0.40
N TYR A 205 -1.38 16.84 -1.73
CA TYR A 205 -1.65 18.14 -2.36
C TYR A 205 -3.01 18.69 -1.92
N ALA A 206 -4.06 17.85 -1.96
CA ALA A 206 -5.41 18.24 -1.55
C ALA A 206 -5.43 18.67 -0.08
N PHE A 207 -4.80 17.91 0.81
CA PHE A 207 -4.69 18.24 2.23
C PHE A 207 -4.01 19.60 2.44
N SER A 208 -2.86 19.81 1.81
CA SER A 208 -2.10 21.06 1.92
C SER A 208 -2.90 22.26 1.37
N SER A 209 -3.55 22.10 0.23
CA SER A 209 -4.30 23.17 -0.43
C SER A 209 -5.63 23.48 0.26
N ILE A 210 -6.28 22.46 0.84
CA ILE A 210 -7.65 22.58 1.38
C ILE A 210 -7.63 22.77 2.89
N ALA A 211 -7.03 21.83 3.63
CA ALA A 211 -7.01 21.86 5.09
C ALA A 211 -6.12 23.00 5.59
N LEU A 212 -4.90 23.12 5.03
CA LEU A 212 -3.92 24.13 5.44
C LEU A 212 -4.02 25.47 4.70
N ASN A 213 -4.79 25.50 3.60
CA ASN A 213 -4.98 26.69 2.76
C ASN A 213 -3.65 27.22 2.16
N PHE A 214 -2.73 26.32 1.83
CA PHE A 214 -1.50 26.67 1.13
C PHE A 214 -1.76 27.03 -0.33
N SER A 215 -0.89 27.87 -0.91
CA SER A 215 -0.92 28.18 -2.34
C SER A 215 -0.60 26.93 -3.17
N SER A 216 -1.03 26.89 -4.43
CA SER A 216 -0.78 25.74 -5.31
C SER A 216 0.71 25.37 -5.43
N ARG A 217 1.62 26.36 -5.40
CA ARG A 217 3.07 26.13 -5.42
C ARG A 217 3.55 25.38 -4.17
N VAL A 218 3.10 25.80 -2.99
CA VAL A 218 3.48 25.19 -1.71
C VAL A 218 2.86 23.80 -1.56
N SER A 219 1.61 23.62 -1.99
CA SER A 219 0.95 22.31 -2.01
C SER A 219 1.62 21.34 -2.98
N THR A 220 2.09 21.83 -4.14
CA THR A 220 2.90 21.03 -5.08
C THR A 220 4.22 20.61 -4.44
N LEU A 221 4.87 21.52 -3.70
CA LEU A 221 6.11 21.21 -2.98
C LEU A 221 5.90 20.16 -1.89
N ALA A 222 4.80 20.24 -1.12
CA ALA A 222 4.44 19.23 -0.14
C ALA A 222 4.21 17.84 -0.78
N ALA A 223 3.52 17.82 -1.93
CA ALA A 223 3.29 16.60 -2.70
C ALA A 223 4.60 16.02 -3.27
N LEU A 224 5.52 16.87 -3.71
CA LEU A 224 6.86 16.48 -4.16
C LEU A 224 7.67 15.85 -3.03
N PHE A 225 7.73 16.48 -1.86
CA PHE A 225 8.43 15.94 -0.69
C PHE A 225 7.86 14.60 -0.24
N PHE A 226 6.53 14.48 -0.23
CA PHE A 226 5.87 13.23 0.10
C PHE A 226 6.22 12.12 -0.90
N GLY A 227 6.18 12.43 -2.20
CA GLY A 227 6.49 11.45 -3.23
C GLY A 227 7.95 11.03 -3.23
N LEU A 228 8.89 11.95 -3.00
CA LEU A 228 10.31 11.61 -2.89
C LEU A 228 10.69 10.97 -1.55
N ASN A 229 9.77 10.87 -0.60
CA ASN A 229 10.07 10.30 0.71
C ASN A 229 10.36 8.80 0.60
N VAL A 230 11.57 8.42 1.05
CA VAL A 230 12.08 7.05 0.94
C VAL A 230 11.17 6.03 1.63
N LEU A 231 10.56 6.33 2.78
CA LEU A 231 9.66 5.38 3.44
C LEU A 231 8.41 5.08 2.61
N ILE A 232 7.87 6.08 1.93
CA ILE A 232 6.68 5.90 1.10
C ILE A 232 7.02 5.10 -0.16
N VAL A 233 8.12 5.45 -0.82
CA VAL A 233 8.60 4.69 -1.98
C VAL A 233 8.96 3.25 -1.60
N HIS A 234 9.60 3.07 -0.44
CA HIS A 234 9.91 1.76 0.12
C HIS A 234 8.64 0.97 0.45
N GLY A 235 7.58 1.62 0.96
CA GLY A 235 6.28 0.97 1.16
C GLY A 235 5.68 0.40 -0.13
N ASN A 236 5.95 1.03 -1.28
CA ASN A 236 5.58 0.52 -2.60
C ASN A 236 6.45 -0.66 -3.04
N TYR A 237 7.75 -0.62 -2.77
CA TYR A 237 8.61 -1.75 -3.07
C TYR A 237 8.42 -2.91 -2.11
N ASN A 238 7.92 -2.73 -0.89
CA ASN A 238 7.68 -3.85 0.03
C ASN A 238 6.26 -4.41 -0.07
N GLY A 239 5.47 -3.96 -1.04
CA GLY A 239 4.13 -4.47 -1.27
C GLY A 239 3.16 -4.21 -0.11
N PHE A 240 3.33 -3.11 0.63
CA PHE A 240 2.37 -2.68 1.66
C PHE A 240 1.14 -2.02 1.02
N ILE A 241 0.46 -2.75 0.15
CA ILE A 241 -0.58 -2.23 -0.74
C ILE A 241 -1.77 -1.64 0.03
N SER A 242 -2.21 -2.25 1.13
CA SER A 242 -3.28 -1.73 1.99
C SER A 242 -2.91 -0.39 2.62
N HIS A 243 -1.65 -0.26 3.02
CA HIS A 243 -1.13 0.96 3.63
C HIS A 243 -1.08 2.10 2.59
N LEU A 244 -0.54 1.82 1.40
CA LEU A 244 -0.52 2.81 0.31
C LEU A 244 -1.91 3.23 -0.15
N MET A 245 -2.84 2.28 -0.25
CA MET A 245 -4.22 2.57 -0.59
C MET A 245 -4.89 3.46 0.46
N ALA A 246 -4.54 3.32 1.75
CA ALA A 246 -5.12 4.09 2.85
C ALA A 246 -4.67 5.56 2.91
N LEU A 247 -3.44 5.88 2.50
CA LEU A 247 -2.84 7.23 2.57
C LEU A 247 -3.70 8.37 1.96
N PRO A 248 -4.26 8.24 0.73
CA PRO A 248 -5.14 9.27 0.20
C PRO A 248 -6.40 9.46 1.06
N PHE A 249 -6.97 8.38 1.61
CA PHE A 249 -8.15 8.45 2.46
C PHE A 249 -7.88 9.09 3.81
N VAL A 250 -6.70 8.89 4.41
CA VAL A 250 -6.32 9.59 5.65
C VAL A 250 -6.32 11.10 5.46
N SER A 251 -5.72 11.56 4.35
CA SER A 251 -5.67 12.98 3.98
C SER A 251 -7.09 13.56 3.79
N LEU A 252 -7.95 12.85 3.06
CA LEU A 252 -9.33 13.27 2.82
C LEU A 252 -10.20 13.22 4.08
N GLY A 253 -9.99 12.23 4.95
CA GLY A 253 -10.72 12.10 6.20
C GLY A 253 -10.54 13.35 7.07
N ILE A 254 -9.32 13.88 7.15
CA ILE A 254 -9.06 15.12 7.87
C ILE A 254 -9.71 16.32 7.17
N ILE A 255 -9.62 16.41 5.83
CA ILE A 255 -10.24 17.49 5.06
C ILE A 255 -11.76 17.53 5.33
N PHE A 256 -12.46 16.43 5.09
CA PHE A 256 -13.91 16.38 5.23
C PHE A 256 -14.36 16.44 6.68
N GLY A 257 -13.60 15.83 7.60
CA GLY A 257 -13.84 15.96 9.04
C GLY A 257 -13.73 17.40 9.52
N LEU A 258 -12.73 18.17 9.06
CA LEU A 258 -12.62 19.60 9.40
C LEU A 258 -13.71 20.46 8.72
N PHE A 259 -14.04 20.19 7.46
CA PHE A 259 -15.12 20.89 6.75
C PHE A 259 -16.48 20.66 7.39
N LEU A 260 -16.73 19.45 7.85
CA LEU A 260 -17.92 19.09 8.59
C LEU A 260 -18.10 19.95 9.84
N LEU A 261 -17.01 20.25 10.55
CA LEU A 261 -17.04 21.06 11.77
C LEU A 261 -17.13 22.55 11.53
N LYS A 262 -16.74 23.00 10.34
CA LYS A 262 -16.83 24.40 9.96
C LYS A 262 -18.22 24.75 9.46
N ASP A 263 -18.80 23.90 8.61
CA ASP A 263 -19.97 24.24 7.81
C ASP A 263 -21.21 23.38 8.14
N TYR A 264 -21.10 22.39 9.04
CA TYR A 264 -22.16 21.42 9.39
C TYR A 264 -22.90 20.82 8.18
N SER A 265 -22.17 20.66 7.08
CA SER A 265 -22.75 20.28 5.80
C SER A 265 -23.02 18.78 5.76
N ILE A 266 -24.26 18.38 5.48
CA ILE A 266 -24.62 16.98 5.24
C ILE A 266 -23.79 16.34 4.10
N LYS A 267 -23.46 17.13 3.08
CA LYS A 267 -22.58 16.73 1.97
C LYS A 267 -21.18 16.36 2.49
N ALA A 268 -20.60 17.19 3.37
CA ALA A 268 -19.33 16.88 4.01
C ALA A 268 -19.42 15.67 4.95
N ALA A 269 -20.56 15.48 5.64
CA ALA A 269 -20.81 14.33 6.50
C ALA A 269 -20.80 13.02 5.70
N ILE A 270 -21.52 13.00 4.57
CA ILE A 270 -21.59 11.86 3.67
C ILE A 270 -20.20 11.56 3.08
N CYS A 271 -19.49 12.57 2.58
CA CYS A 271 -18.12 12.40 2.09
C CYS A 271 -17.19 11.84 3.18
N PHE A 272 -17.22 12.38 4.39
CA PHE A 272 -16.42 11.89 5.52
C PHE A 272 -16.76 10.43 5.86
N ALA A 273 -18.05 10.10 5.92
CA ALA A 273 -18.52 8.76 6.19
C ALA A 273 -18.06 7.75 5.12
N ILE A 274 -18.13 8.09 3.83
CA ILE A 274 -17.64 7.26 2.72
C ILE A 274 -16.13 6.99 2.87
N ILE A 275 -15.35 8.01 3.25
CA ILE A 275 -13.91 7.86 3.46
C ILE A 275 -13.61 6.92 4.65
N VAL A 276 -14.29 7.10 5.79
CA VAL A 276 -14.13 6.24 6.97
C VAL A 276 -14.59 4.80 6.71
N ALA A 277 -15.73 4.63 6.03
CA ALA A 277 -16.26 3.36 5.55
C ALA A 277 -15.25 2.61 4.66
N SER A 278 -14.59 3.34 3.76
CA SER A 278 -13.54 2.78 2.92
C SER A 278 -12.33 2.36 3.74
N LEU A 279 -11.89 3.18 4.70
CA LEU A 279 -10.78 2.84 5.61
C LEU A 279 -11.07 1.59 6.46
N LEU A 280 -12.33 1.37 6.88
CA LEU A 280 -12.75 0.12 7.56
C LEU A 280 -12.53 -1.13 6.71
N THR A 281 -12.52 -0.98 5.39
CA THR A 281 -12.36 -2.09 4.43
C THR A 281 -10.91 -2.28 3.99
N ILE A 282 -10.17 -1.18 3.93
CA ILE A 282 -8.82 -1.12 3.37
C ILE A 282 -7.77 -1.35 4.45
N TYR A 283 -7.83 -0.54 5.51
CA TYR A 283 -6.80 -0.49 6.55
C TYR A 283 -7.32 0.19 7.83
N PRO A 284 -8.11 -0.49 8.68
CA PRO A 284 -8.87 0.15 9.76
C PRO A 284 -8.03 0.87 10.80
N GLU A 285 -6.78 0.44 10.99
CA GLU A 285 -5.84 1.09 11.88
C GLU A 285 -5.56 2.55 11.46
N SER A 286 -5.69 2.87 10.16
CA SER A 286 -5.57 4.24 9.66
C SER A 286 -6.78 5.13 9.94
N ILE A 287 -7.92 4.58 10.38
CA ILE A 287 -9.10 5.39 10.75
C ILE A 287 -8.73 6.36 11.86
N LEU A 288 -7.95 5.89 12.85
CA LEU A 288 -7.46 6.72 13.94
C LEU A 288 -6.76 7.98 13.42
N TYR A 289 -6.06 7.88 12.29
CA TYR A 289 -5.40 9.01 11.64
C TYR A 289 -6.42 9.93 10.97
N ALA A 290 -7.34 9.38 10.19
CA ALA A 290 -8.37 10.16 9.52
C ALA A 290 -9.30 10.94 10.48
N VAL A 291 -9.61 10.37 11.65
CA VAL A 291 -10.67 10.91 12.54
C VAL A 291 -10.14 11.64 13.77
N SER A 292 -8.92 11.37 14.25
CA SER A 292 -8.42 11.92 15.52
C SER A 292 -8.36 13.45 15.54
N ILE A 293 -7.82 14.09 14.49
CA ILE A 293 -7.76 15.55 14.40
C ILE A 293 -9.20 16.15 14.40
N PRO A 294 -10.14 15.70 13.56
CA PRO A 294 -11.54 16.11 13.66
C PRO A 294 -12.16 15.89 15.05
N LEU A 295 -11.94 14.75 15.69
CA LEU A 295 -12.51 14.44 17.02
C LEU A 295 -11.98 15.36 18.12
N ILE A 296 -10.68 15.66 18.14
CA ILE A 296 -10.12 16.65 19.06
C ILE A 296 -10.76 18.01 18.83
N TRP A 297 -10.94 18.39 17.56
CA TRP A 297 -11.56 19.67 17.24
C TRP A 297 -13.03 19.73 17.66
N ILE A 298 -13.78 18.64 17.50
CA ILE A 298 -15.14 18.47 18.06
C ILE A 298 -15.10 18.68 19.57
N ALA A 299 -14.21 18.00 20.28
CA ALA A 299 -14.11 18.10 21.73
C ALA A 299 -13.82 19.55 22.19
N ILE A 300 -12.87 20.23 21.55
CA ILE A 300 -12.56 21.64 21.84
C ILE A 300 -13.78 22.53 21.57
N LYS A 301 -14.48 22.32 20.46
CA LYS A 301 -15.67 23.10 20.09
C LYS A 301 -16.82 22.89 21.08
N LEU A 302 -17.06 21.64 21.49
CA LEU A 302 -18.07 21.27 22.49
C LEU A 302 -17.77 21.87 23.87
N ILE A 303 -16.50 22.01 24.24
CA ILE A 303 -16.10 22.66 25.50
C ILE A 303 -16.32 24.18 25.43
N ARG A 304 -16.06 24.79 24.26
CA ARG A 304 -16.11 26.26 24.08
C ARG A 304 -17.52 26.80 23.79
N GLU A 305 -18.35 26.06 23.07
CA GLU A 305 -19.67 26.51 22.61
C GLU A 305 -20.79 25.95 23.49
N ARG A 306 -21.67 26.83 24.02
CA ARG A 306 -22.87 26.42 24.79
C ARG A 306 -23.93 25.79 23.87
N LYS A 307 -24.77 24.91 24.44
CA LYS A 307 -25.94 24.12 23.94
C LYS A 307 -26.37 24.15 22.45
N SER A 308 -26.29 25.26 21.70
CA SER A 308 -26.77 25.35 20.31
C SER A 308 -25.98 24.46 19.35
N ALA A 309 -24.65 24.46 19.42
CA ALA A 309 -23.79 23.65 18.55
C ALA A 309 -23.90 22.12 18.82
N TYR A 310 -24.37 21.74 20.00
CA TYR A 310 -24.46 20.34 20.43
C TYR A 310 -25.40 19.54 19.54
N ARG A 311 -26.57 20.10 19.22
CA ARG A 311 -27.58 19.43 18.39
C ARG A 311 -27.05 19.17 16.97
N GLU A 312 -26.38 20.16 16.39
CA GLU A 312 -25.82 20.09 15.03
C GLU A 312 -24.69 19.07 14.95
N ILE A 313 -23.80 19.06 15.96
CA ILE A 313 -22.72 18.07 16.08
C ILE A 313 -23.29 16.66 16.26
N LEU A 314 -24.29 16.47 17.14
CA LEU A 314 -24.91 15.16 17.33
C LEU A 314 -25.63 14.66 16.09
N MET A 315 -26.41 15.51 15.41
CA MET A 315 -27.09 15.13 14.17
C MET A 315 -26.08 14.75 13.09
N THR A 316 -25.00 15.51 12.99
CA THR A 316 -23.89 15.23 12.09
C THR A 316 -23.24 13.88 12.39
N LEU A 317 -22.89 13.62 13.65
CA LEU A 317 -22.31 12.35 14.06
C LEU A 317 -23.28 11.19 13.79
N PHE A 318 -24.57 11.38 14.07
CA PHE A 318 -25.61 10.41 13.76
C PHE A 318 -25.65 10.07 12.27
N ILE A 319 -25.63 11.08 11.38
CA ILE A 319 -25.56 10.87 9.93
C ILE A 319 -24.30 10.10 9.54
N VAL A 320 -23.14 10.49 10.09
CA VAL A 320 -21.87 9.79 9.82
C VAL A 320 -21.96 8.32 10.24
N PHE A 321 -22.42 8.03 11.46
CA PHE A 321 -22.59 6.67 11.95
C PHE A 321 -23.62 5.88 11.16
N LEU A 322 -24.74 6.51 10.77
CA LEU A 322 -25.77 5.89 9.95
C LEU A 322 -25.21 5.49 8.58
N VAL A 323 -24.52 6.41 7.90
CA VAL A 323 -23.91 6.13 6.59
C VAL A 323 -22.84 5.05 6.71
N ILE A 324 -21.96 5.11 7.72
CA ILE A 324 -20.96 4.06 7.96
C ILE A 324 -21.63 2.71 8.23
N GLY A 325 -22.68 2.68 9.06
CA GLY A 325 -23.43 1.47 9.37
C GLY A 325 -24.06 0.86 8.12
N VAL A 326 -24.76 1.65 7.32
CA VAL A 326 -25.41 1.17 6.09
C VAL A 326 -24.39 0.73 5.03
N THR A 327 -23.33 1.51 4.83
CA THR A 327 -22.36 1.26 3.75
C THR A 327 -21.24 0.29 4.12
N SER A 328 -20.98 0.03 5.40
CA SER A 328 -19.81 -0.72 5.84
C SER A 328 -20.04 -1.65 7.03
N PHE A 329 -21.28 -2.05 7.32
CA PHE A 329 -21.52 -3.10 8.32
C PHE A 329 -20.72 -4.40 8.07
N PRO A 330 -20.47 -4.88 6.83
CA PRO A 330 -19.65 -6.07 6.63
C PRO A 330 -18.22 -5.87 7.15
N SER A 331 -17.66 -4.68 6.93
CA SER A 331 -16.32 -4.32 7.40
C SER A 331 -16.27 -4.18 8.91
N ILE A 332 -17.32 -3.64 9.54
CA ILE A 332 -17.45 -3.60 11.01
C ILE A 332 -17.43 -5.01 11.61
N ILE A 333 -18.21 -5.94 11.03
CA ILE A 333 -18.25 -7.34 11.47
C ILE A 333 -16.85 -7.97 11.32
N ARG A 334 -16.19 -7.78 10.18
CA ARG A 334 -14.84 -8.31 9.93
C ARG A 334 -13.80 -7.76 10.90
N VAL A 335 -13.81 -6.46 11.16
CA VAL A 335 -12.94 -5.82 12.16
C VAL A 335 -13.17 -6.44 13.54
N ALA A 336 -14.43 -6.63 13.94
CA ALA A 336 -14.75 -7.25 15.22
C ALA A 336 -14.26 -8.73 15.29
N GLU A 337 -14.48 -9.51 14.24
CA GLU A 337 -13.99 -10.89 14.11
C GLU A 337 -12.46 -10.96 14.21
N PHE A 338 -11.76 -10.05 13.53
CA PHE A 338 -10.31 -9.98 13.59
C PHE A 338 -9.79 -9.61 14.98
N VAL A 339 -10.38 -8.61 15.62
CA VAL A 339 -9.98 -8.24 17.00
C VAL A 339 -10.19 -9.44 17.92
N LYS A 340 -11.29 -10.17 17.78
CA LYS A 340 -11.56 -11.40 18.54
C LYS A 340 -10.51 -12.49 18.25
N TYR A 341 -10.19 -12.74 16.97
CA TYR A 341 -9.18 -13.72 16.56
C TYR A 341 -7.78 -13.38 17.07
N LYS A 342 -7.33 -12.13 16.88
CA LYS A 342 -6.02 -11.64 17.33
C LYS A 342 -5.89 -11.68 18.85
N LYS A 343 -6.98 -11.40 19.59
CA LYS A 343 -7.04 -11.63 21.03
C LYS A 343 -6.91 -13.11 21.38
N SER A 344 -7.60 -14.01 20.67
CA SER A 344 -7.56 -15.45 20.99
C SER A 344 -6.20 -16.11 20.76
N ILE A 345 -5.43 -15.65 19.76
CA ILE A 345 -4.06 -16.14 19.53
C ILE A 345 -3.00 -15.41 20.38
N GLY A 346 -3.43 -14.50 21.25
CA GLY A 346 -2.55 -13.76 22.16
C GLY A 346 -1.57 -12.81 21.46
N GLU A 347 -1.83 -12.41 20.21
CA GLU A 347 -0.94 -11.51 19.47
C GLU A 347 -0.84 -10.13 20.14
N PHE A 348 -1.88 -9.71 20.85
CA PHE A 348 -1.85 -8.48 21.65
C PHE A 348 -1.21 -8.65 23.03
N ASN A 349 -0.96 -9.88 23.48
CA ASN A 349 -0.56 -10.17 24.86
C ASN A 349 0.93 -9.93 25.09
N THR A 350 1.79 -10.12 24.08
CA THR A 350 3.23 -9.88 24.24
C THR A 350 3.84 -9.06 23.10
N PRO A 351 4.79 -8.17 23.43
CA PRO A 351 5.85 -7.69 22.54
C PRO A 351 6.36 -8.65 21.46
N GLN A 352 6.83 -9.85 21.87
CA GLN A 352 7.41 -10.84 20.96
C GLN A 352 6.36 -11.44 20.00
N ALA A 353 5.11 -11.65 20.46
CA ALA A 353 4.04 -12.09 19.58
C ALA A 353 3.71 -11.05 18.48
N ARG A 354 3.89 -9.75 18.77
CA ARG A 354 3.80 -8.69 17.77
C ARG A 354 5.02 -8.67 16.85
N ALA A 355 6.23 -8.87 17.37
CA ALA A 355 7.46 -8.88 16.58
C ALA A 355 7.52 -9.97 15.49
N ILE A 356 6.81 -11.10 15.67
CA ILE A 356 6.69 -12.16 14.66
C ILE A 356 5.81 -11.75 13.47
N ALA A 357 4.98 -10.70 13.61
CA ALA A 357 3.98 -10.31 12.61
C ALA A 357 4.51 -9.44 11.45
N GLY A 358 5.83 -9.22 11.34
CA GLY A 358 6.38 -8.47 10.20
C GLY A 358 7.90 -8.58 10.04
N ASP A 359 8.36 -8.40 8.81
CA ASP A 359 9.78 -8.54 8.42
C ASP A 359 10.67 -7.34 8.85
N ILE A 360 10.10 -6.37 9.57
CA ILE A 360 10.84 -5.20 10.11
C ILE A 360 11.23 -5.51 11.56
N ARG A 361 12.51 -5.88 11.73
CA ARG A 361 13.08 -6.31 13.03
C ARG A 361 13.69 -5.18 13.85
N TYR A 362 13.93 -4.02 13.25
CA TYR A 362 14.59 -2.87 13.88
C TYR A 362 13.73 -1.60 13.75
N PHE A 363 13.81 -0.73 14.75
CA PHE A 363 13.11 0.56 14.70
C PHE A 363 13.65 1.41 13.57
N THR A 364 12.74 1.96 12.77
CA THR A 364 13.04 2.89 11.68
C THR A 364 13.74 4.14 12.24
N PRO A 365 14.97 4.46 11.84
CA PRO A 365 15.64 5.69 12.22
C PRO A 365 14.83 6.94 11.80
N GLN A 366 14.91 8.02 12.58
CA GLN A 366 14.22 9.29 12.26
C GLN A 366 14.70 9.89 10.92
N THR A 367 15.93 9.56 10.51
CA THR A 367 16.49 9.95 9.21
C THR A 367 15.68 9.37 8.06
N GLU A 368 15.13 8.16 8.20
CA GLU A 368 14.24 7.57 7.18
C GLU A 368 12.85 8.21 7.25
N ALA A 369 12.33 8.52 8.44
CA ALA A 369 11.06 9.26 8.62
C ALA A 369 11.03 10.58 7.83
N LEU A 370 12.16 11.26 7.78
CA LEU A 370 12.36 12.50 7.03
C LEU A 370 12.73 12.29 5.55
N GLY A 371 12.85 11.04 5.09
CA GLY A 371 13.16 10.67 3.71
C GLY A 371 14.64 10.77 3.33
N ILE A 372 15.54 10.75 4.30
CA ILE A 372 16.98 11.00 4.12
C ILE A 372 17.83 9.72 4.26
N GLY A 373 17.32 8.72 5.00
CA GLY A 373 17.96 7.41 5.18
C GLY A 373 17.39 6.33 4.25
N VAL A 374 18.22 5.34 3.92
CA VAL A 374 17.80 4.10 3.24
C VAL A 374 17.24 3.14 4.27
N HIS A 375 16.04 2.62 4.04
CA HIS A 375 15.53 1.51 4.85
C HIS A 375 16.31 0.22 4.53
N THR A 376 17.05 -0.29 5.52
CA THR A 376 17.72 -1.59 5.42
C THR A 376 17.28 -2.47 6.58
N HIS A 377 16.70 -3.63 6.28
CA HIS A 377 16.16 -4.57 7.29
C HIS A 377 17.23 -5.23 8.20
N GLY A 378 18.52 -4.86 8.08
CA GLY A 378 19.63 -5.55 8.74
C GLY A 378 20.78 -4.69 9.27
N MET A 379 20.73 -3.35 9.19
CA MET A 379 21.80 -2.53 9.77
C MET A 379 21.48 -2.17 11.22
N THR A 380 22.33 -2.63 12.15
CA THR A 380 22.32 -2.15 13.54
C THR A 380 22.89 -0.74 13.61
N ALA A 381 22.41 0.06 14.57
CA ALA A 381 22.82 1.46 14.74
C ALA A 381 24.33 1.66 14.98
N SER A 382 25.07 0.60 15.28
CA SER A 382 26.53 0.60 15.46
C SER A 382 27.33 0.71 14.15
N ASN A 383 26.70 0.57 12.97
CA ASN A 383 27.39 0.60 11.67
C ASN A 383 27.23 1.92 10.91
N TYR A 384 26.81 3.00 11.58
CA TYR A 384 26.63 4.29 10.91
C TYR A 384 27.97 4.99 10.64
N SER A 385 28.27 5.22 9.36
CA SER A 385 29.40 6.02 8.87
C SER A 385 29.30 7.50 9.30
N PRO A 386 30.39 8.28 9.24
CA PRO A 386 30.38 9.73 9.51
C PRO A 386 29.37 10.52 8.67
N VAL A 387 29.07 10.06 7.45
CA VAL A 387 28.02 10.63 6.59
C VAL A 387 26.63 10.42 7.20
N GLN A 388 26.37 9.27 7.82
CA GLN A 388 25.11 8.99 8.51
C GLN A 388 24.96 9.81 9.80
N ASN A 389 26.06 10.12 10.50
CA ASN A 389 26.03 11.06 11.63
C ASN A 389 25.71 12.50 11.20
N ALA A 390 26.25 12.97 10.06
CA ALA A 390 25.88 14.26 9.49
C ALA A 390 24.39 14.31 9.07
N ILE A 391 23.85 13.19 8.56
CA ILE A 391 22.43 13.02 8.22
C ILE A 391 21.54 13.09 9.48
N ILE A 392 21.99 12.59 10.64
CA ILE A 392 21.26 12.69 11.92
C ILE A 392 21.18 14.15 12.40
N TRP A 393 22.28 14.90 12.38
CA TRP A 393 22.28 16.33 12.77
C TRP A 393 21.41 17.19 11.84
N LEU A 394 21.40 16.85 10.55
CA LEU A 394 20.53 17.51 9.58
C LEU A 394 19.05 17.16 9.81
N SER A 395 18.76 15.91 10.20
CA SER A 395 17.41 15.48 10.59
C SER A 395 16.87 16.30 11.75
N PHE A 396 17.73 16.64 12.71
CA PHE A 396 17.41 17.53 13.82
C PHE A 396 17.09 18.96 13.33
N SER A 397 17.87 19.46 12.37
CA SER A 397 17.66 20.78 11.75
C SER A 397 16.35 20.84 10.97
N ILE A 398 15.97 19.75 10.28
CA ILE A 398 14.68 19.61 9.59
C ILE A 398 13.53 19.52 10.60
N ALA A 399 13.71 18.82 11.72
CA ALA A 399 12.74 18.80 12.81
C ALA A 399 12.49 20.21 13.38
N ILE A 400 13.55 21.02 13.53
CA ILE A 400 13.43 22.43 13.94
C ILE A 400 12.68 23.25 12.89
N LEU A 401 13.03 23.15 11.61
CA LEU A 401 12.32 23.85 10.52
C LEU A 401 10.84 23.47 10.46
N PHE A 402 10.55 22.21 10.71
CA PHE A 402 9.20 21.69 10.80
C PHE A 402 8.44 22.25 12.02
N ILE A 403 9.07 22.32 13.19
CA ILE A 403 8.51 22.97 14.39
C ILE A 403 8.22 24.44 14.12
N VAL A 404 9.14 25.14 13.47
CA VAL A 404 8.95 26.54 13.08
C VAL A 404 7.80 26.69 12.07
N GLY A 405 7.64 25.75 11.15
CA GLY A 405 6.48 25.68 10.25
C GLY A 405 5.13 25.59 10.99
N PHE A 406 5.06 24.84 12.09
CA PHE A 406 3.86 24.78 12.94
C PHE A 406 3.55 26.12 13.61
N LEU A 407 4.58 26.77 14.16
CA LEU A 407 4.39 27.93 15.02
C LEU A 407 4.00 29.19 14.25
N ILE A 408 4.34 29.23 12.95
CA ILE A 408 4.22 30.44 12.14
C ILE A 408 2.94 30.47 11.30
N TYR A 409 2.37 29.31 10.95
CA TYR A 409 1.17 29.27 10.12
C TYR A 409 -0.10 29.36 10.96
N SER A 410 -1.09 30.15 10.50
CA SER A 410 -2.38 30.33 11.19
C SER A 410 -3.17 29.04 11.41
N LYS A 411 -2.89 28.01 10.61
CA LYS A 411 -3.44 26.65 10.74
C LYS A 411 -2.41 25.61 11.19
N GLY A 412 -1.26 26.05 11.67
CA GLY A 412 -0.19 25.18 12.15
C GLY A 412 -0.59 24.33 13.35
N TYR A 413 -1.68 24.70 14.06
CA TYR A 413 -2.29 23.84 15.07
C TYR A 413 -2.79 22.49 14.50
N ILE A 414 -3.29 22.43 13.25
CA ILE A 414 -3.75 21.17 12.63
C ILE A 414 -2.56 20.22 12.48
N LEU A 415 -1.48 20.78 11.94
CA LEU A 415 -0.21 20.10 11.76
C LEU A 415 0.36 19.65 13.12
N LEU A 416 0.34 20.53 14.14
CA LEU A 416 0.86 20.26 15.48
C LEU A 416 0.04 19.18 16.21
N THR A 417 -1.29 19.27 16.16
CA THR A 417 -2.19 18.26 16.74
C THR A 417 -1.97 16.91 16.07
N GLY A 418 -1.90 16.88 14.74
CA GLY A 418 -1.59 15.65 14.00
C GLY A 418 -0.24 15.07 14.40
N PHE A 419 0.79 15.91 14.54
CA PHE A 419 2.13 15.46 14.92
C PHE A 419 2.20 14.92 16.34
N ILE A 420 1.66 15.65 17.32
CA ILE A 420 1.60 15.20 18.73
C ILE A 420 0.82 13.90 18.81
N LEU A 421 -0.31 13.78 18.10
CA LEU A 421 -1.09 12.56 18.08
C LEU A 421 -0.34 11.40 17.44
N TYR A 422 0.26 11.58 16.27
CA TYR A 422 0.82 10.45 15.52
C TYR A 422 2.18 10.02 16.03
N ILE A 423 3.02 10.96 16.47
CA ILE A 423 4.23 10.64 17.22
C ILE A 423 3.84 10.09 18.58
N GLY A 424 2.91 10.73 19.29
CA GLY A 424 2.41 10.26 20.58
C GLY A 424 1.87 8.83 20.49
N LEU A 425 1.11 8.47 19.46
CA LEU A 425 0.61 7.11 19.24
C LEU A 425 1.72 6.13 18.85
N ALA A 426 2.62 6.53 17.95
CA ALA A 426 3.79 5.72 17.58
C ALA A 426 4.69 5.45 18.80
N TYR A 427 4.86 6.44 19.68
CA TYR A 427 5.68 6.32 20.88
C TYR A 427 4.93 5.67 22.06
N TYR A 428 3.66 5.94 22.28
CA TYR A 428 2.92 5.44 23.44
C TYR A 428 2.47 3.99 23.27
N ILE A 429 2.02 3.60 22.07
CA ILE A 429 1.43 2.27 21.85
C ILE A 429 2.50 1.24 21.43
N PHE A 430 3.60 1.67 20.79
CA PHE A 430 4.50 0.76 20.06
C PHE A 430 6.00 0.87 20.37
N SER A 431 6.46 1.91 21.09
CA SER A 431 7.89 2.23 21.19
C SER A 431 8.77 1.28 21.98
N LEU A 432 8.23 0.42 22.84
CA LEU A 432 9.11 -0.41 23.66
C LEU A 432 9.48 -1.73 22.98
N THR A 433 8.70 -2.23 22.02
CA THR A 433 8.90 -3.61 21.53
C THR A 433 8.37 -3.99 20.14
N PHE A 434 7.70 -3.10 19.38
CA PHE A 434 7.10 -3.48 18.09
C PHE A 434 7.56 -2.61 16.90
N PRO A 435 8.76 -2.89 16.34
CA PRO A 435 9.34 -2.11 15.24
C PRO A 435 8.49 -2.04 13.97
N TYR A 436 7.86 -3.14 13.57
CA TYR A 436 6.99 -3.17 12.39
C TYR A 436 5.75 -2.27 12.56
N GLY A 437 5.14 -2.24 13.75
CA GLY A 437 4.06 -1.30 14.05
C GLY A 437 4.53 0.15 13.96
N TYR A 438 5.68 0.46 14.60
CA TYR A 438 6.28 1.78 14.56
C TYR A 438 6.50 2.30 13.12
N TYR A 439 7.08 1.48 12.23
CA TYR A 439 7.25 1.83 10.82
C TYR A 439 5.93 2.26 10.17
N LYS A 440 4.87 1.48 10.33
CA LYS A 440 3.57 1.77 9.70
C LYS A 440 2.96 3.08 10.21
N HIS A 441 3.08 3.33 11.51
CA HIS A 441 2.54 4.54 12.13
C HIS A 441 3.31 5.80 11.72
N ILE A 442 4.63 5.71 11.61
CA ILE A 442 5.44 6.81 11.07
C ILE A 442 5.14 7.05 9.60
N ALA A 443 5.06 5.99 8.79
CA ALA A 443 4.80 6.13 7.36
C ALA A 443 3.42 6.77 7.10
N LEU A 444 2.40 6.45 7.90
CA LEU A 444 1.09 7.12 7.86
C LEU A 444 1.15 8.62 8.20
N SER A 445 2.20 9.10 8.88
CA SER A 445 2.35 10.50 9.30
C SER A 445 3.21 11.36 8.37
N VAL A 446 3.89 10.76 7.39
CA VAL A 446 4.82 11.44 6.46
C VAL A 446 4.19 12.62 5.72
N TYR A 447 2.89 12.57 5.44
CA TYR A 447 2.19 13.68 4.78
C TYR A 447 2.19 14.96 5.63
N LEU A 448 2.14 14.86 6.97
CA LEU A 448 2.23 16.01 7.86
C LEU A 448 3.64 16.62 7.80
N PHE A 449 4.68 15.77 7.88
CA PHE A 449 6.08 16.20 7.76
C PHE A 449 6.33 16.95 6.45
N SER A 450 5.85 16.37 5.35
CA SER A 450 6.00 16.94 4.02
C SER A 450 5.29 18.29 3.88
N ALA A 451 4.08 18.41 4.41
CA ALA A 451 3.33 19.66 4.42
C ALA A 451 3.96 20.74 5.32
N GLY A 452 4.38 20.37 6.54
CA GLY A 452 5.03 21.29 7.47
C GLY A 452 6.36 21.83 6.93
N LEU A 453 7.18 20.97 6.32
CA LEU A 453 8.43 21.36 5.68
C LEU A 453 8.19 22.33 4.51
N ALA A 454 7.23 22.03 3.62
CA ALA A 454 6.89 22.92 2.51
C ALA A 454 6.40 24.29 3.00
N GLY A 455 5.56 24.32 4.03
CA GLY A 455 5.08 25.57 4.64
C GLY A 455 6.20 26.40 5.27
N ALA A 456 7.12 25.76 5.99
CA ALA A 456 8.28 26.42 6.58
C ALA A 456 9.18 27.05 5.52
N LEU A 457 9.55 26.29 4.48
CA LEU A 457 10.40 26.78 3.39
C LEU A 457 9.74 27.96 2.66
N HIS A 458 8.43 27.89 2.42
CA HIS A 458 7.69 28.99 1.81
C HIS A 458 7.72 30.28 2.65
N TYR A 459 7.49 30.14 3.96
CA TYR A 459 7.54 31.28 4.86
C TYR A 459 8.91 31.96 4.84
N PHE A 460 9.98 31.16 4.93
CA PHE A 460 11.34 31.67 4.92
C PHE A 460 11.72 32.33 3.58
N TYR A 461 11.25 31.78 2.46
CA TYR A 461 11.41 32.39 1.15
C TYR A 461 10.78 33.79 1.08
N TYR A 462 9.57 33.95 1.62
CA TYR A 462 8.85 35.23 1.55
C TYR A 462 9.45 36.32 2.44
N LYS A 463 10.09 35.95 3.56
CA LYS A 463 10.79 36.90 4.45
C LYS A 463 12.06 37.52 3.85
N LYS A 464 12.42 37.21 2.59
CA LYS A 464 13.52 37.80 1.79
C LYS A 464 14.91 37.81 2.48
N ASN A 465 15.17 36.91 3.43
CA ASN A 465 16.50 36.79 4.00
C ASN A 465 17.33 35.85 3.11
N THR A 466 18.25 36.41 2.32
CA THR A 466 19.09 35.69 1.35
C THR A 466 19.88 34.54 1.97
N ARG A 467 20.33 34.67 3.23
CA ARG A 467 21.01 33.57 3.94
C ARG A 467 20.06 32.38 4.20
N ILE A 468 18.81 32.69 4.56
CA ILE A 468 17.80 31.66 4.84
C ILE A 468 17.28 31.03 3.54
N ILE A 469 17.15 31.80 2.46
CA ILE A 469 16.81 31.28 1.12
C ILE A 469 17.89 30.31 0.63
N THR A 470 19.17 30.67 0.83
CA THR A 470 20.30 29.81 0.45
C THR A 470 20.31 28.52 1.28
N LEU A 471 20.03 28.61 2.59
CA LEU A 471 19.89 27.43 3.45
C LEU A 471 18.70 26.54 3.04
N ALA A 472 17.54 27.14 2.74
CA ALA A 472 16.35 26.43 2.28
C ALA A 472 16.58 25.72 0.93
N ALA A 473 17.23 26.39 -0.02
CA ALA A 473 17.63 25.82 -1.30
C ALA A 473 18.68 24.71 -1.12
N GLY A 474 19.65 24.89 -0.24
CA GLY A 474 20.64 23.87 0.12
C GLY A 474 19.99 22.63 0.73
N ILE A 475 19.02 22.79 1.63
CA ILE A 475 18.25 21.69 2.21
C ILE A 475 17.42 20.98 1.15
N LEU A 476 16.77 21.72 0.24
CA LEU A 476 16.01 21.16 -0.87
C LEU A 476 16.86 20.32 -1.82
N ILE A 477 18.01 20.86 -2.23
CA ILE A 477 18.99 20.17 -3.09
C ILE A 477 19.53 18.94 -2.35
N PHE A 478 19.90 19.08 -1.08
CA PHE A 478 20.38 17.97 -0.27
C PHE A 478 19.33 16.88 -0.10
N LEU A 479 18.08 17.22 0.24
CA LEU A 479 16.98 16.27 0.35
C LEU A 479 16.73 15.56 -0.97
N SER A 480 16.84 16.27 -2.09
CA SER A 480 16.70 15.70 -3.43
C SER A 480 17.87 14.75 -3.75
N ILE A 481 19.10 15.11 -3.39
CA ILE A 481 20.29 14.25 -3.56
C ILE A 481 20.22 13.05 -2.64
N ALA A 482 19.84 13.22 -1.38
CA ALA A 482 19.72 12.15 -0.39
C ALA A 482 18.58 11.19 -0.74
N ALA A 483 17.42 11.70 -1.19
CA ALA A 483 16.35 10.87 -1.72
C ALA A 483 16.79 10.13 -2.99
N SER A 484 17.48 10.80 -3.92
CA SER A 484 17.98 10.17 -5.15
C SER A 484 19.06 9.12 -4.87
N TYR A 485 19.98 9.39 -3.95
CA TYR A 485 21.02 8.46 -3.50
C TYR A 485 20.42 7.30 -2.72
N SER A 486 19.42 7.55 -1.88
CA SER A 486 18.72 6.51 -1.14
C SER A 486 17.90 5.62 -2.07
N LEU A 487 17.20 6.21 -3.05
CA LEU A 487 16.54 5.47 -4.12
C LEU A 487 17.56 4.66 -4.92
N PHE A 488 18.71 5.23 -5.27
CA PHE A 488 19.79 4.53 -5.95
C PHE A 488 20.32 3.35 -5.14
N LEU A 489 20.59 3.54 -3.85
CA LEU A 489 21.04 2.48 -2.95
C LEU A 489 19.96 1.42 -2.74
N SER A 490 18.71 1.82 -2.46
CA SER A 490 17.58 0.90 -2.41
C SER A 490 17.48 0.10 -3.70
N ASN A 491 17.63 0.73 -4.86
CA ASN A 491 17.63 0.04 -6.15
C ASN A 491 18.83 -0.89 -6.32
N LYS A 492 20.01 -0.51 -5.81
CA LYS A 492 21.20 -1.35 -5.81
C LYS A 492 20.99 -2.58 -4.93
N TYR A 493 20.54 -2.39 -3.68
CA TYR A 493 20.19 -3.48 -2.76
C TYR A 493 19.06 -4.36 -3.30
N LEU A 494 18.01 -3.76 -3.89
CA LEU A 494 16.88 -4.47 -4.52
C LEU A 494 17.25 -5.23 -5.80
N LEU A 495 18.43 -5.00 -6.39
CA LEU A 495 18.85 -5.65 -7.62
C LEU A 495 20.06 -6.56 -7.45
N GLU A 496 20.87 -6.35 -6.41
CA GLU A 496 22.15 -7.06 -6.19
C GLU A 496 22.08 -8.11 -5.07
N GLU A 497 21.17 -8.00 -4.10
CA GLU A 497 21.04 -9.03 -3.05
C GLU A 497 20.04 -10.13 -3.43
N ASP A 498 20.53 -11.36 -3.57
CA ASP A 498 19.74 -12.59 -3.80
C ASP A 498 18.73 -12.93 -2.68
N LYS A 499 18.61 -12.10 -1.65
CA LYS A 499 17.81 -12.29 -0.44
C LYS A 499 16.40 -11.70 -0.51
N LEU A 500 15.99 -11.18 -1.66
CA LEU A 500 14.68 -10.56 -1.83
C LEU A 500 13.58 -11.62 -1.96
N PHE A 501 12.41 -11.34 -1.37
CA PHE A 501 11.15 -12.04 -1.64
C PHE A 501 10.59 -11.67 -3.02
N THR A 502 11.41 -11.17 -3.94
CA THR A 502 10.98 -10.84 -5.30
C THR A 502 11.08 -12.10 -6.14
N PRO A 503 10.03 -12.54 -6.83
CA PRO A 503 10.15 -13.62 -7.81
C PRO A 503 11.08 -13.15 -8.94
N ASP A 504 12.25 -13.77 -9.01
CA ASP A 504 13.19 -13.54 -10.10
C ASP A 504 12.69 -14.16 -11.41
N LYS A 505 13.37 -13.85 -12.51
CA LYS A 505 13.01 -14.39 -13.83
C LYS A 505 12.96 -15.92 -13.84
N ASN A 506 13.83 -16.61 -13.09
CA ASN A 506 13.84 -18.06 -13.05
C ASN A 506 12.62 -18.63 -12.34
N ILE A 507 12.14 -17.97 -11.28
CA ILE A 507 10.91 -18.32 -10.56
C ILE A 507 9.69 -18.06 -11.44
N ILE A 508 9.61 -16.90 -12.11
CA ILE A 508 8.50 -16.56 -13.00
C ILE A 508 8.34 -17.61 -14.11
N GLU A 509 9.46 -18.09 -14.66
CA GLU A 509 9.47 -19.15 -15.67
C GLU A 509 8.93 -20.50 -15.16
N LEU A 510 8.86 -20.72 -13.84
CA LEU A 510 8.22 -21.92 -13.27
C LEU A 510 6.73 -22.00 -13.62
N SER A 511 6.06 -20.88 -13.88
CA SER A 511 4.66 -20.89 -14.35
C SER A 511 4.46 -21.69 -15.65
N HIS A 512 5.52 -21.87 -16.45
CA HIS A 512 5.48 -22.66 -17.68
C HIS A 512 5.61 -24.17 -17.45
N ILE A 513 6.14 -24.60 -16.30
CA ILE A 513 6.39 -26.04 -16.03
C ILE A 513 5.11 -26.78 -15.65
N ALA A 514 4.05 -26.07 -15.25
CA ALA A 514 2.72 -26.60 -15.00
C ALA A 514 2.20 -27.49 -16.15
N LYS A 515 2.57 -27.16 -17.39
CA LYS A 515 2.18 -27.90 -18.61
C LYS A 515 3.05 -29.12 -18.91
N VAL A 516 4.25 -29.20 -18.34
CA VAL A 516 5.26 -30.23 -18.66
C VAL A 516 5.20 -31.40 -17.68
N ILE A 517 4.59 -31.19 -16.51
CA ILE A 517 4.52 -32.19 -15.44
C ILE A 517 3.18 -32.95 -15.51
N PRO A 518 3.17 -34.29 -15.43
CA PRO A 518 1.93 -35.06 -15.35
C PRO A 518 1.09 -34.70 -14.12
N THR A 519 -0.21 -34.50 -14.30
CA THR A 519 -1.18 -34.03 -13.28
C THR A 519 -1.30 -34.89 -12.02
N ASN A 520 -0.84 -36.15 -12.07
CA ASN A 520 -0.87 -37.10 -10.95
C ASN A 520 0.48 -37.23 -10.21
N SER A 521 1.48 -36.45 -10.60
CA SER A 521 2.82 -36.48 -9.99
C SER A 521 2.85 -35.69 -8.68
N SER A 522 3.64 -36.16 -7.71
CA SER A 522 4.01 -35.34 -6.55
C SER A 522 5.30 -34.57 -6.85
N LEU A 523 5.25 -33.25 -6.66
CA LEU A 523 6.39 -32.37 -6.86
C LEU A 523 7.09 -32.11 -5.53
N PHE A 524 8.39 -32.38 -5.48
CA PHE A 524 9.24 -32.13 -4.34
C PHE A 524 10.14 -30.93 -4.63
N VAL A 525 10.04 -29.89 -3.81
CA VAL A 525 10.92 -28.73 -3.89
C VAL A 525 12.08 -28.97 -2.93
N LEU A 526 13.30 -29.06 -3.48
CA LEU A 526 14.51 -29.29 -2.71
C LEU A 526 15.20 -27.96 -2.41
N GLN A 527 15.29 -27.64 -1.12
CA GLN A 527 16.06 -26.53 -0.54
C GLN A 527 15.86 -25.20 -1.26
N GLU A 528 14.89 -24.43 -0.77
CA GLU A 528 14.65 -23.04 -1.15
C GLU A 528 14.66 -22.21 0.12
N ASP A 529 15.19 -20.99 0.06
CA ASP A 529 15.05 -20.04 1.16
C ASP A 529 13.54 -19.81 1.42
N GLU A 530 13.10 -19.89 2.68
CA GLU A 530 11.67 -19.70 3.06
C GLU A 530 10.99 -18.49 2.37
N PRO A 531 11.68 -17.34 2.19
CA PRO A 531 11.16 -16.21 1.42
C PRO A 531 10.72 -16.51 -0.02
N LYS A 532 11.59 -17.15 -0.82
CA LYS A 532 11.37 -17.41 -2.25
C LYS A 532 10.45 -18.61 -2.46
N LEU A 533 10.41 -19.52 -1.49
CA LEU A 533 9.55 -20.70 -1.52
C LEU A 533 8.06 -20.36 -1.65
N SER A 534 7.61 -19.26 -1.03
CA SER A 534 6.24 -18.77 -1.17
C SER A 534 5.85 -18.48 -2.64
N TRP A 535 6.72 -17.79 -3.38
CA TRP A 535 6.52 -17.51 -4.80
C TRP A 535 6.65 -18.73 -5.68
N VAL A 536 7.54 -19.67 -5.34
CA VAL A 536 7.60 -20.97 -6.01
C VAL A 536 6.25 -21.66 -5.90
N PHE A 537 5.65 -21.70 -4.71
CA PHE A 537 4.30 -22.26 -4.57
C PHE A 537 3.26 -21.48 -5.36
N TYR A 538 3.32 -20.14 -5.38
CA TYR A 538 2.44 -19.30 -6.19
C TYR A 538 2.48 -19.66 -7.68
N MET A 539 3.66 -19.91 -8.25
CA MET A 539 3.79 -20.32 -9.65
C MET A 539 3.32 -21.76 -9.91
N LEU A 540 3.15 -22.54 -8.85
CA LEU A 540 2.85 -23.98 -8.88
C LEU A 540 1.45 -24.29 -8.32
N THR A 541 0.55 -23.30 -8.25
CA THR A 541 -0.80 -23.43 -7.67
C THR A 541 -1.64 -24.54 -8.30
N ASP A 542 -1.39 -24.87 -9.57
CA ASP A 542 -2.14 -25.89 -10.30
C ASP A 542 -1.75 -27.32 -9.90
N PHE A 543 -0.64 -27.50 -9.18
CA PHE A 543 -0.19 -28.82 -8.74
C PHE A 543 -1.03 -29.37 -7.58
N ARG A 544 -1.39 -30.66 -7.67
CA ARG A 544 -2.21 -31.33 -6.64
C ARG A 544 -1.41 -31.58 -5.35
N LYS A 545 -0.11 -31.85 -5.46
CA LYS A 545 0.76 -32.11 -4.30
C LYS A 545 2.16 -31.54 -4.51
N VAL A 546 2.45 -30.46 -3.79
CA VAL A 546 3.81 -29.91 -3.65
C VAL A 546 4.27 -30.15 -2.21
N THR A 547 5.46 -30.72 -2.05
CA THR A 547 6.04 -31.04 -0.75
C THR A 547 7.45 -30.48 -0.67
N VAL A 548 7.77 -29.78 0.43
CA VAL A 548 9.15 -29.36 0.72
C VAL A 548 9.87 -30.57 1.30
N ALA A 549 11.03 -30.90 0.76
CA ALA A 549 11.87 -31.95 1.32
C ALA A 549 13.04 -31.31 2.07
N ASP A 550 13.02 -31.42 3.40
CA ASP A 550 14.05 -30.84 4.30
C ASP A 550 15.39 -31.58 4.27
N SER A 551 15.43 -32.79 3.70
CA SER A 551 16.68 -33.52 3.52
C SER A 551 16.62 -34.57 2.43
N THR A 552 17.78 -34.88 1.85
CA THR A 552 17.96 -36.02 0.93
C THR A 552 17.58 -37.37 1.55
N ARG A 553 17.40 -37.47 2.88
CA ARG A 553 16.98 -38.70 3.58
C ARG A 553 15.51 -39.06 3.35
N GLN A 554 14.63 -38.10 3.09
CA GLN A 554 13.21 -38.37 2.76
C GLN A 554 13.01 -38.92 1.34
N LEU A 555 14.05 -38.92 0.50
CA LEU A 555 14.02 -39.45 -0.89
C LEU A 555 13.97 -40.99 -0.99
N ARG A 556 14.02 -41.71 0.15
CA ARG A 556 14.10 -43.17 0.21
C ARG A 556 12.74 -43.88 0.28
N LEU A 557 11.61 -43.17 0.37
CA LEU A 557 10.31 -43.79 0.58
C LEU A 557 9.37 -43.63 -0.64
N GLU A 558 8.85 -44.78 -1.10
CA GLU A 558 7.72 -45.03 -2.01
C GLU A 558 7.96 -45.23 -3.53
N LYS A 559 7.24 -46.23 -4.09
CA LYS A 559 7.25 -46.72 -5.50
C LYS A 559 6.57 -45.78 -6.52
N LYS A 560 6.37 -44.49 -6.21
CA LYS A 560 5.62 -43.53 -7.06
C LYS A 560 6.55 -42.66 -7.91
N SER A 561 6.05 -42.20 -9.06
CA SER A 561 6.76 -41.26 -9.95
C SER A 561 6.90 -39.90 -9.28
N PHE A 562 8.09 -39.61 -8.78
CA PHE A 562 8.44 -38.34 -8.14
C PHE A 562 9.12 -37.39 -9.12
N ILE A 563 8.78 -36.11 -8.98
CA ILE A 563 9.41 -35.03 -9.72
C ILE A 563 10.05 -34.09 -8.71
N PHE A 564 11.30 -33.74 -8.96
CA PHE A 564 12.10 -32.86 -8.12
C PHE A 564 12.30 -31.54 -8.83
N LEU A 565 11.96 -30.44 -8.17
CA LEU A 565 12.39 -29.10 -8.51
C LEU A 565 13.58 -28.74 -7.64
N ILE A 566 14.71 -28.48 -8.29
CA ILE A 566 16.02 -28.33 -7.64
C ILE A 566 16.59 -26.96 -7.97
N ARG A 567 16.95 -26.17 -6.96
CA ARG A 567 17.71 -24.93 -7.14
C ARG A 567 19.19 -25.25 -7.37
N LYS A 568 19.76 -24.76 -8.48
CA LYS A 568 21.08 -25.19 -8.99
C LYS A 568 22.26 -24.64 -8.20
N ASP A 569 22.10 -23.49 -7.56
CA ASP A 569 23.10 -22.81 -6.75
C ASP A 569 23.15 -23.36 -5.30
N MET A 570 22.02 -23.83 -4.78
CA MET A 570 21.92 -24.36 -3.41
C MET A 570 22.32 -25.84 -3.26
N VAL A 571 22.35 -26.56 -4.38
CA VAL A 571 22.67 -28.00 -4.36
C VAL A 571 24.10 -28.23 -4.85
N ALA A 572 24.91 -28.90 -4.04
CA ALA A 572 26.29 -29.22 -4.41
C ALA A 572 26.34 -29.89 -5.79
N LYS A 573 27.27 -29.46 -6.66
CA LYS A 573 27.39 -29.90 -8.06
C LYS A 573 27.28 -31.43 -8.24
N LYS A 574 27.81 -32.20 -7.28
CA LYS A 574 27.73 -33.67 -7.26
C LYS A 574 26.28 -34.22 -7.27
N TYR A 575 25.36 -33.58 -6.56
CA TYR A 575 23.95 -34.00 -6.52
C TYR A 575 23.20 -33.61 -7.80
N LEU A 576 23.49 -32.44 -8.38
CA LEU A 576 22.96 -32.07 -9.69
C LEU A 576 23.39 -33.07 -10.77
N GLN A 577 24.65 -33.51 -10.75
CA GLN A 577 25.13 -34.56 -11.65
C GLN A 577 24.45 -35.90 -11.38
N TYR A 578 24.24 -36.26 -10.11
CA TYR A 578 23.49 -37.46 -9.73
C TYR A 578 22.07 -37.45 -10.29
N PHE A 579 21.31 -36.36 -10.09
CA PHE A 579 19.94 -36.24 -10.63
C PHE A 579 19.90 -36.25 -12.15
N ARG A 580 20.88 -35.64 -12.82
CA ARG A 580 21.00 -35.70 -14.29
C ARG A 580 21.33 -37.10 -14.81
N ARG A 581 22.07 -37.91 -14.05
CA ARG A 581 22.44 -39.29 -14.42
C ARG A 581 21.33 -40.29 -14.11
N THR A 582 20.59 -40.10 -13.02
CA THR A 582 19.62 -41.07 -12.49
C THR A 582 18.16 -40.73 -12.79
N GLY A 583 17.89 -39.55 -13.35
CA GLY A 583 16.55 -39.11 -13.69
C GLY A 583 16.48 -38.50 -15.09
N LYS A 584 15.26 -38.41 -15.61
CA LYS A 584 14.98 -37.71 -16.86
C LYS A 584 14.78 -36.23 -16.54
N VAL A 585 15.63 -35.37 -17.12
CA VAL A 585 15.44 -33.92 -17.04
C VAL A 585 14.18 -33.57 -17.84
N LEU A 586 13.16 -33.07 -17.16
CA LEU A 586 11.91 -32.64 -17.78
C LEU A 586 11.98 -31.20 -18.25
N TRP A 587 12.69 -30.35 -17.49
CA TRP A 587 12.85 -28.93 -17.77
C TRP A 587 14.04 -28.36 -17.01
N GLN A 588 14.63 -27.27 -17.51
CA GLN A 588 15.65 -26.52 -16.77
C GLN A 588 15.73 -25.07 -17.26
N ASN A 589 16.08 -24.15 -16.36
CA ASN A 589 16.52 -22.79 -16.70
C ASN A 589 17.82 -22.46 -15.96
N LYS A 590 18.21 -21.17 -15.85
CA LYS A 590 19.49 -20.81 -15.19
C LYS A 590 19.48 -21.14 -13.69
N GLY A 591 18.36 -20.93 -13.01
CA GLY A 591 18.24 -21.15 -11.56
C GLY A 591 17.77 -22.56 -11.16
N TYR A 592 16.92 -23.20 -11.95
CA TYR A 592 16.19 -24.41 -11.56
C TYR A 592 16.41 -25.59 -12.51
N LEU A 593 16.33 -26.79 -11.95
CA LEU A 593 16.36 -28.06 -12.65
C LEU A 593 15.15 -28.89 -12.22
N LEU A 594 14.33 -29.30 -13.18
CA LEU A 594 13.19 -30.19 -12.95
C LEU A 594 13.51 -31.60 -13.47
N VAL A 595 13.48 -32.59 -12.59
CA VAL A 595 13.87 -33.97 -12.90
C VAL A 595 12.79 -34.95 -12.45
N SER A 596 12.35 -35.85 -13.33
CA SER A 596 11.59 -37.03 -12.91
C SER A 596 12.55 -38.16 -12.55
N LYS A 597 12.40 -38.76 -11.38
CA LYS A 597 13.13 -39.97 -11.04
C LYS A 597 12.66 -41.11 -11.94
N LEU A 598 13.57 -41.67 -12.73
CA LEU A 598 13.30 -42.92 -13.43
C LEU A 598 13.38 -44.05 -12.40
N LYS A 599 12.40 -44.96 -12.44
CA LYS A 599 12.44 -46.18 -11.62
C LYS A 599 13.78 -46.87 -11.89
N ASN A 600 14.57 -47.09 -10.83
CA ASN A 600 15.43 -48.27 -10.79
C ASN A 600 14.59 -49.41 -10.26
#